data_AF-A0A2T6ADI3-F1
#
_entry.id   AF-A0A2T6ADI3-F1
#
_cell.length_a   1.000
_cell.length_b   1.000
_cell.length_c   1.000
_cell.angle_alpha   90.00
_cell.angle_beta   90.00
_cell.angle_gamma   90.00
#
_symmetry.space_group_name_H-M   'P 1'
#
loop_
_entity.id
_entity.type
_entity.pdbx_description
1 polymer ?
#
loop_
_entity_poly.entity_id
_entity_poly.type
_entity_poly.pdbx_seq_one_letter_code
_entity_poly.pdbx_strand_id
1 'polypeptide(L)'
;MLSVWKRCSALGLATWLGLLGAAPASAWQHDFERGVDLYRVASGGAVLSLVCDPNKVYGDQSESALMVQLGADDDFSGQVRIAFPDETVIDVQAERGRVAKRVVAAETWGTLLDGLREHDTLELTMKGSARRIETGEGQKFTCN
;
A
#
# COMPACT_ATOMS: atom_id res chain seq x y z
N MET A 1 50.10 53.05 30.16
CA MET A 1 49.96 52.27 28.92
C MET A 1 48.51 51.81 28.86
N LEU A 2 47.61 52.64 28.31
CA LEU A 2 47.13 52.62 26.92
C LEU A 2 46.35 51.35 26.54
N SER A 3 45.07 51.61 26.27
CA SER A 3 44.03 50.88 25.54
C SER A 3 44.44 49.74 24.59
N VAL A 4 43.52 48.80 24.36
CA VAL A 4 42.78 48.67 23.08
C VAL A 4 41.69 47.59 23.21
N TRP A 5 40.44 48.04 23.17
CA TRP A 5 39.30 47.23 22.72
C TRP A 5 39.43 47.00 21.21
N LYS A 6 39.16 45.78 20.73
CA LYS A 6 38.67 45.61 19.36
C LYS A 6 37.68 44.45 19.28
N ARG A 7 36.42 44.84 19.13
CA ARG A 7 35.34 44.00 18.62
C ARG A 7 35.62 43.67 17.15
N CYS A 8 35.33 42.45 16.72
CA CYS A 8 34.94 42.19 15.34
C CYS A 8 33.78 41.18 15.36
N SER A 9 32.59 41.71 15.10
CA SER A 9 31.42 40.96 14.70
C SER A 9 31.63 40.42 13.29
N ALA A 10 31.32 39.14 13.07
CA ALA A 10 30.89 38.58 11.80
C ALA A 10 29.98 37.40 12.18
N LEU A 11 28.66 37.60 12.31
CA LEU A 11 27.69 37.43 11.22
C LEU A 11 28.03 36.20 10.36
N GLY A 12 27.47 35.08 10.75
CA GLY A 12 27.51 33.82 10.02
C GLY A 12 26.43 32.89 10.55
N LEU A 13 25.18 33.38 10.62
CA LEU A 13 24.01 32.50 10.76
C LEU A 13 23.92 31.71 9.45
N ALA A 14 24.60 30.56 9.41
CA ALA A 14 24.38 29.56 8.39
C ALA A 14 23.01 28.94 8.65
N THR A 15 21.97 29.55 8.09
CA THR A 15 20.62 28.99 8.04
C THR A 15 20.67 27.79 7.12
N TRP A 16 20.91 26.62 7.69
CA TRP A 16 20.68 25.35 7.00
C TRP A 16 19.16 25.23 6.81
N LEU A 17 18.66 25.66 5.65
CA LEU A 17 17.37 25.17 5.16
C LEU A 17 17.54 23.67 4.91
N GLY A 18 17.19 22.85 5.91
CA GLY A 18 16.99 21.43 5.68
C GLY A 18 15.91 21.29 4.62
N LEU A 19 16.26 20.74 3.46
CA LEU A 19 15.27 20.17 2.57
C LEU A 19 14.49 19.14 3.40
N LEU A 20 13.24 19.47 3.73
CA LEU A 20 12.25 18.47 4.09
C LEU A 20 12.08 17.58 2.86
N GLY A 21 12.91 16.54 2.76
CA GLY A 21 12.70 15.48 1.80
C GLY A 21 11.31 14.92 2.08
N ALA A 22 10.40 15.06 1.12
CA ALA A 22 9.16 14.31 1.15
C ALA A 22 9.53 12.84 1.33
N ALA A 23 9.00 12.20 2.37
CA ALA A 23 9.10 10.74 2.47
C ALA A 23 8.55 10.18 1.14
N PRO A 24 9.19 9.14 0.56
CA PRO A 24 8.67 8.55 -0.66
C PRO A 24 7.22 8.16 -0.41
N ALA A 25 6.31 8.66 -1.26
CA ALA A 25 4.93 8.18 -1.24
C ALA A 25 4.97 6.66 -1.35
N SER A 26 4.16 5.99 -0.53
CA SER A 26 4.04 4.54 -0.60
C SER A 26 3.63 4.19 -2.03
N ALA A 27 4.40 3.34 -2.71
CA ALA A 27 4.17 2.99 -4.10
C ALA A 27 4.24 1.48 -4.26
N TRP A 28 3.38 0.96 -5.12
CA TRP A 28 3.43 -0.44 -5.53
C TRP A 28 4.82 -0.79 -6.07
N GLN A 29 5.40 -1.85 -5.51
CA GLN A 29 6.54 -2.56 -6.04
C GLN A 29 6.01 -3.71 -6.90
N HIS A 30 6.58 -3.91 -8.08
CA HIS A 30 6.23 -5.03 -8.97
C HIS A 30 7.41 -5.98 -9.06
N ASP A 31 7.16 -7.22 -8.68
CA ASP A 31 8.09 -8.34 -8.74
C ASP A 31 7.48 -9.47 -9.57
N PHE A 32 8.33 -10.41 -9.96
CA PHE A 32 7.92 -11.66 -10.60
C PHE A 32 8.48 -12.84 -9.82
N GLU A 33 7.60 -13.58 -9.15
CA GLU A 33 7.99 -14.68 -8.27
C GLU A 33 7.43 -15.99 -8.79
N ARG A 34 8.33 -16.94 -9.06
CA ARG A 34 7.97 -18.33 -9.40
C ARG A 34 6.90 -18.48 -10.50
N GLY A 35 6.86 -17.56 -11.46
CA GLY A 35 5.93 -17.61 -12.59
C GLY A 35 4.69 -16.72 -12.46
N VAL A 36 4.50 -16.02 -11.34
CA VAL A 36 3.37 -15.12 -11.09
C VAL A 36 3.83 -13.68 -10.87
N ASP A 37 3.00 -12.73 -11.28
CA ASP A 37 3.23 -11.32 -10.97
C ASP A 37 2.84 -11.05 -9.51
N LEU A 38 3.69 -10.31 -8.81
CA LEU A 38 3.47 -9.90 -7.44
C LEU A 38 3.56 -8.38 -7.36
N TYR A 39 2.47 -7.74 -6.92
CA TYR A 39 2.45 -6.31 -6.63
C TYR A 39 2.35 -6.12 -5.13
N ARG A 40 3.24 -5.33 -4.53
CA ARG A 40 3.27 -5.11 -3.08
C ARG A 40 3.36 -3.64 -2.72
N VAL A 41 2.60 -3.21 -1.72
CA VAL A 41 2.76 -1.89 -1.10
C VAL A 41 2.65 -1.99 0.41
N ALA A 42 3.45 -1.21 1.12
CA ALA A 42 3.45 -1.13 2.57
C ALA A 42 3.15 0.31 3.00
N SER A 43 2.08 0.49 3.77
CA SER A 43 1.66 1.82 4.25
C SER A 43 0.75 1.67 5.47
N GLY A 44 0.72 2.68 6.35
CA GLY A 44 -0.17 2.68 7.51
C GLY A 44 0.02 1.50 8.48
N GLY A 45 1.14 0.79 8.44
CA GLY A 45 1.37 -0.44 9.22
C GLY A 45 0.67 -1.69 8.67
N ALA A 46 0.17 -1.63 7.43
CA ALA A 46 -0.32 -2.78 6.68
C ALA A 46 0.58 -3.05 5.47
N VAL A 47 0.55 -4.29 4.99
CA VAL A 47 1.13 -4.69 3.71
C VAL A 47 0.00 -5.26 2.86
N LEU A 48 -0.18 -4.70 1.67
CA LEU A 48 -1.03 -5.26 0.64
C LEU A 48 -0.14 -5.97 -0.39
N SER A 49 -0.47 -7.21 -0.72
CA SER A 49 0.20 -7.94 -1.79
C SER A 49 -0.83 -8.54 -2.74
N LEU A 50 -0.86 -8.07 -3.98
CA LEU A 50 -1.70 -8.60 -5.03
C LEU A 50 -0.90 -9.64 -5.81
N VAL A 51 -1.28 -10.90 -5.68
CA VAL A 51 -0.71 -12.02 -6.42
C VAL A 51 -1.59 -12.25 -7.65
N CYS A 52 -1.01 -12.14 -8.84
CA CYS A 52 -1.70 -12.37 -10.09
C CYS A 52 -1.17 -13.66 -10.76
N ASP A 53 -1.98 -14.72 -10.77
CA ASP A 53 -1.72 -15.96 -11.53
C ASP A 53 -2.70 -16.11 -12.71
N PRO A 54 -2.55 -15.31 -13.79
CA PRO A 54 -3.39 -15.46 -14.98
C PRO A 54 -3.10 -16.75 -15.74
N ASN A 55 -1.92 -17.34 -15.55
CA ASN A 55 -1.41 -18.47 -16.33
C ASN A 55 -1.63 -19.83 -15.66
N LYS A 56 -2.31 -19.87 -14.50
CA LYS A 56 -2.63 -21.09 -13.77
C LYS A 56 -1.39 -21.87 -13.34
N VAL A 57 -0.33 -21.18 -12.95
CA VAL A 57 0.95 -21.78 -12.52
C VAL A 57 0.73 -22.73 -11.34
N TYR A 58 -0.21 -22.42 -10.45
CA TYR A 58 -0.44 -23.17 -9.21
C TYR A 58 -1.79 -23.90 -9.11
N GLY A 59 -2.53 -24.06 -10.22
CA GLY A 59 -3.80 -24.78 -10.22
C GLY A 59 -4.39 -25.03 -11.60
N ASP A 60 -5.59 -25.60 -11.65
CA ASP A 60 -6.31 -25.86 -12.91
C ASP A 60 -7.05 -24.61 -13.45
N GLN A 61 -7.09 -23.54 -12.65
CA GLN A 61 -7.78 -22.28 -12.91
C GLN A 61 -6.84 -21.09 -12.61
N SER A 62 -7.15 -19.92 -13.17
CA SER A 62 -6.38 -18.71 -12.87
C SER A 62 -6.75 -18.25 -11.46
N GLU A 63 -5.75 -18.13 -10.60
CA GLU A 63 -5.94 -17.92 -9.16
C GLU A 63 -5.23 -16.65 -8.71
N SER A 64 -5.96 -15.54 -8.64
CA SER A 64 -5.42 -14.29 -8.12
C SER A 64 -5.92 -14.04 -6.71
N ALA A 65 -5.14 -13.31 -5.91
CA ALA A 65 -5.54 -12.99 -4.54
C ALA A 65 -4.95 -11.67 -4.07
N LEU A 66 -5.72 -10.96 -3.26
CA LEU A 66 -5.21 -9.87 -2.43
C LEU A 66 -4.86 -10.45 -1.06
N MET A 67 -3.58 -10.42 -0.73
CA MET A 67 -3.08 -10.67 0.63
C MET A 67 -3.07 -9.35 1.40
N VAL A 68 -3.62 -9.38 2.61
CA VAL A 68 -3.70 -8.26 3.53
C VAL A 68 -3.05 -8.67 4.84
N GLN A 69 -1.96 -8.00 5.19
CA GLN A 69 -1.22 -8.23 6.44
C GLN A 69 -1.26 -6.96 7.30
N LEU A 70 -1.40 -7.14 8.62
CA LEU A 70 -1.47 -6.03 9.56
C LEU A 70 -0.39 -6.16 10.64
N GLY A 71 0.64 -5.31 10.58
CA GLY A 71 1.84 -5.50 11.39
C GLY A 71 2.45 -6.87 11.14
N ALA A 72 2.63 -7.66 12.20
CA ALA A 72 3.15 -9.03 12.11
C ALA A 72 2.07 -10.11 11.94
N ASP A 73 0.79 -9.74 11.86
CA ASP A 73 -0.32 -10.69 11.72
C ASP A 73 -0.65 -10.91 10.23
N ASP A 74 -0.17 -12.04 9.71
CA ASP A 74 -0.42 -12.53 8.35
C ASP A 74 -1.46 -13.67 8.29
N ASP A 75 -1.97 -14.13 9.44
CA ASP A 75 -2.91 -15.26 9.54
C ASP A 75 -4.34 -14.83 9.92
N PHE A 76 -4.64 -13.53 9.82
CA PHE A 76 -5.95 -12.99 10.12
C PHE A 76 -7.06 -13.63 9.28
N SER A 77 -8.12 -14.10 9.92
CA SER A 77 -9.34 -14.55 9.23
C SER A 77 -10.55 -13.76 9.74
N GLY A 78 -11.34 -13.22 8.81
CA GLY A 78 -12.53 -12.42 9.11
C GLY A 78 -12.81 -11.34 8.08
N GLN A 79 -13.77 -10.47 8.42
CA GLN A 79 -14.19 -9.40 7.52
C GLN A 79 -13.09 -8.35 7.34
N VAL A 80 -12.86 -7.97 6.09
CA VAL A 80 -12.05 -6.84 5.66
C VAL A 80 -12.94 -5.89 4.89
N ARG A 81 -12.89 -4.61 5.27
CA ARG A 81 -13.56 -3.53 4.54
C ARG A 81 -12.52 -2.65 3.87
N ILE A 82 -12.68 -2.40 2.58
CA ILE A 82 -11.83 -1.54 1.77
C ILE A 82 -12.72 -0.42 1.25
N ALA A 83 -12.41 0.82 1.61
CA ALA A 83 -13.13 2.00 1.13
C ALA A 83 -12.20 2.89 0.31
N PHE A 84 -12.65 3.28 -0.88
CA PHE A 84 -11.93 4.18 -1.76
C PHE A 84 -12.45 5.63 -1.60
N PRO A 85 -11.68 6.64 -2.04
CA PRO A 85 -12.07 8.05 -1.93
C PRO A 85 -13.37 8.45 -2.66
N ASP A 86 -13.80 7.65 -3.65
CA ASP A 86 -15.02 7.86 -4.44
C ASP A 86 -16.29 7.26 -3.79
N GLU A 87 -16.23 6.95 -2.50
CA GLU A 87 -17.31 6.30 -1.73
C GLU A 87 -17.56 4.83 -2.10
N THR A 88 -16.77 4.25 -3.00
CA THR A 88 -16.81 2.80 -3.25
C THR A 88 -16.35 2.05 -2.01
N VAL A 89 -17.21 1.15 -1.51
CA VAL A 89 -16.91 0.30 -0.36
C VAL A 89 -17.05 -1.17 -0.74
N ILE A 90 -16.03 -1.94 -0.39
CA ILE A 90 -15.94 -3.38 -0.64
C ILE A 90 -15.83 -4.08 0.71
N ASP A 91 -16.80 -4.94 1.00
CA ASP A 91 -16.80 -5.83 2.17
C ASP A 91 -16.52 -7.25 1.71
N VAL A 92 -15.39 -7.82 2.14
CA VAL A 92 -14.94 -9.18 1.76
C VAL A 92 -14.50 -9.97 2.99
N GLN A 93 -14.51 -11.30 2.87
CA GLN A 93 -13.93 -12.19 3.88
C GLN A 93 -12.49 -12.53 3.49
N ALA A 94 -11.56 -12.31 4.41
CA ALA A 94 -10.20 -12.81 4.30
C ALA A 94 -10.07 -14.14 5.08
N GLU A 95 -9.37 -15.09 4.48
CA GLU A 95 -8.96 -16.33 5.13
C GLU A 95 -7.42 -16.34 5.22
N ARG A 96 -6.86 -16.25 6.43
CA ARG A 96 -5.41 -16.18 6.64
C ARG A 96 -4.73 -15.08 5.82
N GLY A 97 -5.28 -13.86 5.96
CA GLY A 97 -4.88 -12.67 5.22
C GLY A 97 -5.31 -12.66 3.76
N ARG A 98 -5.86 -13.75 3.21
CA ARG A 98 -6.11 -13.90 1.78
C ARG A 98 -7.56 -13.63 1.40
N VAL A 99 -7.75 -12.68 0.50
CA VAL A 99 -8.98 -12.47 -0.27
C VAL A 99 -8.76 -13.07 -1.66
N ALA A 100 -9.21 -14.31 -1.87
CA ALA A 100 -8.99 -15.03 -3.12
C ALA A 100 -10.07 -14.70 -4.16
N LYS A 101 -9.65 -14.42 -5.40
CA LYS A 101 -10.55 -14.12 -6.52
C LYS A 101 -11.63 -15.20 -6.69
N ARG A 102 -11.27 -16.48 -6.58
CA ARG A 102 -12.19 -17.60 -6.78
C ARG A 102 -13.37 -17.67 -5.80
N VAL A 103 -13.25 -17.02 -4.63
CA VAL A 103 -14.32 -17.02 -3.61
C VAL A 103 -15.06 -15.68 -3.53
N VAL A 104 -14.55 -14.65 -4.22
CA VAL A 104 -15.16 -13.33 -4.31
C VAL A 104 -15.99 -13.27 -5.59
N ALA A 105 -17.15 -12.60 -5.53
CA ALA A 105 -17.97 -12.40 -6.72
C ALA A 105 -17.19 -11.62 -7.80
N ALA A 106 -17.38 -11.97 -9.07
CA ALA A 106 -16.55 -11.45 -10.16
C ALA A 106 -16.62 -9.92 -10.27
N GLU A 107 -17.81 -9.35 -10.07
CA GLU A 107 -18.06 -7.91 -10.01
C GLU A 107 -17.30 -7.25 -8.87
N THR A 108 -17.29 -7.85 -7.67
CA THR A 108 -16.58 -7.31 -6.51
C THR A 108 -15.07 -7.33 -6.72
N TRP A 109 -14.55 -8.38 -7.38
CA TRP A 109 -13.13 -8.44 -7.76
C TRP A 109 -12.78 -7.36 -8.78
N GLY A 110 -13.63 -7.14 -9.78
CA GLY A 110 -13.48 -6.06 -10.76
C GLY A 110 -13.42 -4.70 -10.09
N THR A 111 -14.41 -4.38 -9.24
CA THR A 111 -14.46 -3.14 -8.47
C THR A 111 -13.23 -2.94 -7.57
N LEU A 112 -12.71 -4.02 -6.96
CA LEU A 112 -11.47 -3.95 -6.19
C LEU A 112 -10.30 -3.52 -7.06
N LEU A 113 -10.10 -4.16 -8.21
CA LEU A 113 -8.99 -3.83 -9.10
C LEU A 113 -9.11 -2.42 -9.69
N ASP A 114 -10.32 -2.00 -10.05
CA ASP A 114 -10.57 -0.67 -10.59
C ASP A 114 -10.26 0.39 -9.52
N GLY A 115 -10.74 0.20 -8.28
CA GLY A 115 -10.40 1.11 -7.19
C GLY A 115 -8.89 1.20 -6.91
N LEU A 116 -8.17 0.07 -6.94
CA LEU A 116 -6.70 0.04 -6.77
C LEU A 116 -5.93 0.68 -7.94
N ARG A 117 -6.55 0.83 -9.11
CA ARG A 117 -5.96 1.48 -10.30
C ARG A 117 -6.24 2.97 -10.35
N GLU A 118 -7.45 3.37 -9.93
CA GLU A 118 -7.94 4.74 -10.07
C GLU A 118 -7.56 5.63 -8.90
N HIS A 119 -7.31 5.04 -7.72
CA HIS A 119 -7.02 5.79 -6.49
C HIS A 119 -5.62 5.49 -5.95
N ASP A 120 -4.99 6.52 -5.40
CA ASP A 120 -3.67 6.44 -4.78
C ASP A 120 -3.70 6.16 -3.26
N THR A 121 -4.91 6.07 -2.72
CA THR A 121 -5.19 5.85 -1.31
C THR A 121 -6.47 5.04 -1.13
N LEU A 122 -6.54 4.32 -0.02
CA LEU A 122 -7.75 3.64 0.44
C LEU A 122 -7.80 3.64 1.98
N GLU A 123 -8.98 3.39 2.53
CA GLU A 123 -9.14 3.06 3.94
C GLU A 123 -9.35 1.56 4.10
N LEU A 124 -8.48 0.92 4.88
CA LEU A 124 -8.55 -0.49 5.21
C LEU A 124 -9.07 -0.63 6.65
N THR A 125 -10.21 -1.29 6.81
CA THR A 125 -10.77 -1.63 8.12
C THR A 125 -10.67 -3.13 8.36
N MET A 126 -9.98 -3.48 9.44
CA MET A 126 -9.81 -4.85 9.93
C MET A 126 -9.86 -4.85 11.46
N LYS A 127 -10.45 -5.88 12.06
CA LYS A 127 -10.58 -6.00 13.53
C LYS A 127 -11.19 -4.75 14.19
N GLY A 128 -12.14 -4.11 13.52
CA GLY A 128 -12.78 -2.87 13.98
C GLY A 128 -11.87 -1.63 13.98
N SER A 129 -10.67 -1.71 13.43
CA SER A 129 -9.74 -0.58 13.30
C SER A 129 -9.59 -0.18 11.84
N ALA A 130 -9.86 1.09 11.54
CA ALA A 130 -9.65 1.70 10.23
C ALA A 130 -8.26 2.32 10.13
N ARG A 131 -7.64 2.20 8.94
CA ARG A 131 -6.34 2.80 8.64
C ARG A 131 -6.31 3.31 7.21
N ARG A 132 -5.77 4.51 7.01
CA ARG A 132 -5.44 5.01 5.68
C ARG A 132 -4.20 4.30 5.15
N ILE A 133 -4.32 3.73 3.96
CA ILE A 133 -3.25 3.08 3.21
C ILE A 133 -2.96 3.97 2.00
N GLU A 134 -1.72 4.39 1.88
CA GLU A 134 -1.22 4.99 0.64
C GLU A 134 -0.73 3.86 -0.27
N THR A 135 -1.25 3.83 -1.50
CA THR A 135 -0.88 2.85 -2.51
C THR A 135 0.00 3.45 -3.60
N GLY A 136 -0.04 4.79 -3.73
CA GLY A 136 0.61 5.51 -4.81
C GLY A 136 -0.15 5.31 -6.12
N GLU A 137 0.41 5.80 -7.22
CA GLU A 137 -0.23 5.67 -8.53
C GLU A 137 -0.54 4.20 -8.87
N GLY A 138 -1.77 3.97 -9.34
CA GLY A 138 -2.25 2.64 -9.68
C GLY A 138 -1.44 1.99 -10.80
N GLN A 139 -1.16 0.69 -10.66
CA GLN A 139 -0.44 -0.07 -11.67
C GLN A 139 -1.37 -0.83 -12.62
N LYS A 140 -0.83 -1.23 -13.78
CA LYS A 140 -1.49 -2.17 -14.69
C LYS A 140 -1.35 -3.61 -14.15
N PHE A 141 -2.16 -3.96 -13.15
CA PHE A 141 -2.20 -5.32 -12.61
C PHE A 141 -2.63 -6.34 -13.67
N THR A 142 -2.01 -7.52 -13.68
CA THR A 142 -2.26 -8.59 -14.66
C THR A 142 -3.43 -9.53 -14.29
N CYS A 143 -4.06 -9.38 -13.12
CA CYS A 143 -5.06 -10.31 -12.59
C CYS A 143 -6.54 -9.95 -12.83
N ASN A 144 -6.89 -9.56 -14.06
CA ASN A 144 -8.29 -9.36 -14.49
C ASN A 144 -9.14 -10.62 -14.31
#